data_AF-A0A0N9V5D9-F1
#
_entry.id   AF-A0A0N9V5D9-F1
#
_cell.length_a   1.000
_cell.length_b   1.000
_cell.length_c   1.000
_cell.angle_alpha   90.00
_cell.angle_beta   90.00
_cell.angle_gamma   90.00
#
_symmetry.space_group_name_H-M   'P 1'
#
loop_
_entity.id
_entity.type
_entity.pdbx_description
1 polymer ?
#
loop_
_entity_poly.entity_id
_entity_poly.type
_entity_poly.pdbx_seq_one_letter_code
_entity_poly.pdbx_strand_id
1 'polypeptide(L)'
;MTIPLLSTLREPPVPGRYYIVPVIDFIYCNREGQWPTLGPLHHDRGEIGFEPLHFHVDLRFLTARQAKQVSNCYWPGSAEAAVTAAPLNYRGREVPLKPYLAKRRCRVDGWNYSPPTRPRWLDAFDRRFGEVAEPRRLADGRLLCPHRKVDLSSFRPDADGIVTCPLHGLRVRCGGSIND
;
A
#
# COMPACT_ATOMS: atom_id res chain seq x y z
N MET A 1 -21.82 -17.85 0.13
CA MET A 1 -20.48 -17.56 -0.42
C MET A 1 -19.62 -16.95 0.67
N THR A 2 -18.47 -17.56 0.98
CA THR A 2 -17.51 -17.04 1.96
C THR A 2 -16.78 -15.82 1.38
N ILE A 3 -16.62 -14.76 2.17
CA ILE A 3 -15.89 -13.56 1.75
C ILE A 3 -14.38 -13.86 1.85
N PRO A 4 -13.60 -13.76 0.76
CA PRO A 4 -12.19 -14.10 0.78
C PRO A 4 -11.36 -13.10 1.61
N LEU A 5 -10.29 -13.60 2.22
CA LEU A 5 -9.27 -12.77 2.90
C LEU A 5 -8.32 -12.18 1.86
N LEU A 6 -7.99 -10.90 1.98
CA LEU A 6 -7.12 -10.22 1.00
C LEU A 6 -5.75 -10.90 0.85
N SER A 7 -5.16 -11.37 1.95
CA SER A 7 -3.83 -12.02 1.93
C SER A 7 -3.81 -13.40 1.27
N THR A 8 -4.98 -13.97 0.97
CA THR A 8 -5.08 -15.25 0.23
C THR A 8 -5.22 -15.04 -1.27
N LEU A 9 -5.37 -13.79 -1.74
CA LEU A 9 -5.45 -13.52 -3.18
C LEU A 9 -4.08 -13.72 -3.84
N ARG A 10 -4.11 -14.13 -5.11
CA ARG A 10 -2.94 -14.21 -6.00
C ARG A 10 -3.11 -13.40 -7.27
N GLU A 11 -4.22 -12.67 -7.33
CA GLU A 11 -4.57 -11.73 -8.39
C GLU A 11 -5.12 -10.47 -7.71
N PRO A 12 -5.18 -9.34 -8.42
CA PRO A 12 -5.78 -8.12 -7.89
C PRO A 12 -7.24 -8.33 -7.43
N PRO A 13 -7.68 -7.69 -6.34
CA PRO A 13 -9.07 -7.75 -5.91
C PRO A 13 -9.98 -7.09 -6.96
N VAL A 14 -11.12 -7.73 -7.24
CA VAL A 14 -12.06 -7.28 -8.26
C VAL A 14 -12.91 -6.12 -7.71
N PRO A 15 -12.94 -4.96 -8.38
CA PRO A 15 -13.81 -3.84 -8.01
C PRO A 15 -15.27 -4.28 -7.86
N GLY A 16 -15.93 -3.76 -6.83
CA GLY A 16 -17.31 -4.08 -6.51
C GLY A 16 -17.51 -5.32 -5.63
N ARG A 17 -16.51 -6.21 -5.48
CA ARG A 17 -16.59 -7.38 -4.58
C ARG A 17 -16.19 -7.05 -3.14
N TYR A 18 -16.63 -7.89 -2.21
CA TYR A 18 -16.26 -7.78 -0.80
C TYR A 18 -15.07 -8.69 -0.46
N TYR A 19 -14.23 -8.20 0.43
CA TYR A 19 -13.05 -8.89 0.96
C TYR A 19 -12.96 -8.65 2.46
N ILE A 20 -12.33 -9.57 3.18
CA ILE A 20 -11.86 -9.35 4.55
C ILE A 20 -10.47 -8.72 4.44
N VAL A 21 -10.28 -7.54 5.04
CA VAL A 21 -9.04 -6.77 4.91
C VAL A 21 -8.56 -6.27 6.29
N PRO A 22 -7.25 -6.02 6.46
CA PRO A 22 -6.71 -5.35 7.65
C PRO A 22 -7.24 -3.91 7.77
N VAL A 23 -7.69 -3.53 8.96
CA VAL A 23 -8.24 -2.22 9.29
C VAL A 23 -7.74 -1.77 10.67
N ILE A 24 -7.55 -0.48 10.86
CA ILE A 24 -7.34 0.14 12.17
C ILE A 24 -8.40 1.20 12.45
N ASP A 25 -8.75 1.38 13.73
CA ASP A 25 -9.45 2.56 14.21
C ASP A 25 -8.41 3.67 14.44
N PHE A 26 -8.53 4.78 13.73
CA PHE A 26 -7.56 5.88 13.84
C PHE A 26 -8.15 7.24 13.47
N ILE A 27 -7.57 8.30 14.03
CA ILE A 27 -7.85 9.66 13.61
C ILE A 27 -6.91 10.00 12.46
N TYR A 28 -7.45 10.06 11.26
CA TYR A 28 -6.73 10.50 10.07
C TYR A 28 -7.51 11.67 9.49
N CYS A 29 -6.82 12.68 8.95
CA CYS A 29 -7.54 13.77 8.29
C CYS A 29 -8.53 14.51 9.23
N ASN A 30 -8.19 14.65 10.52
CA ASN A 30 -9.07 15.19 11.58
C ASN A 30 -10.40 14.42 11.78
N ARG A 31 -10.48 13.15 11.38
CA ARG A 31 -11.66 12.32 11.57
C ARG A 31 -11.28 10.94 12.08
N GLU A 32 -11.94 10.54 13.14
CA GLU A 32 -11.94 9.16 13.58
C GLU A 32 -12.66 8.27 12.57
N GLY A 33 -12.13 7.08 12.35
CA GLY A 33 -12.76 6.10 11.48
C GLY A 33 -11.95 4.83 11.35
N GLN A 34 -12.52 3.91 10.57
CA GLN A 34 -11.97 2.59 10.31
C GLN A 34 -11.20 2.57 8.99
N TRP A 35 -9.88 2.69 9.05
CA TRP A 35 -9.00 2.85 7.90
C TRP A 35 -8.40 1.52 7.45
N PRO A 36 -8.67 1.07 6.20
CA PRO A 36 -8.02 -0.13 5.67
C PRO A 36 -6.53 0.14 5.48
N THR A 37 -5.70 -0.82 5.87
CA THR A 37 -4.24 -0.67 5.87
C THR A 37 -3.59 -1.55 4.83
N LEU A 38 -2.55 -1.04 4.18
CA LEU A 38 -1.72 -1.74 3.22
C LEU A 38 -0.35 -2.07 3.84
N GLY A 39 0.01 -3.35 3.82
CA GLY A 39 1.28 -3.83 4.37
C GLY A 39 1.32 -3.85 5.91
N PRO A 40 2.47 -4.24 6.49
CA PRO A 40 2.66 -4.28 7.94
C PRO A 40 2.88 -2.89 8.54
N LEU A 41 2.73 -2.78 9.85
CA LEU A 41 3.22 -1.63 10.62
C LEU A 41 4.74 -1.52 10.48
N HIS A 42 5.25 -0.31 10.24
CA HIS A 42 6.69 -0.09 10.11
C HIS A 42 7.10 1.35 10.41
N HIS A 43 8.41 1.55 10.50
CA HIS A 43 9.07 2.85 10.41
C HIS A 43 10.13 2.78 9.30
N ASP A 44 10.61 3.92 8.82
CA ASP A 44 11.59 4.00 7.74
C ASP A 44 12.78 4.91 8.09
N ARG A 45 13.13 4.96 9.37
CA ARG A 45 14.26 5.75 9.89
C ARG A 45 15.56 5.52 9.12
N GLY A 46 15.88 4.27 8.77
CA GLY A 46 17.14 3.92 8.12
C GLY A 46 17.19 4.19 6.61
N GLU A 47 16.03 4.27 5.96
CA GLU A 47 15.94 4.32 4.50
C GLU A 47 15.42 5.67 3.97
N ILE A 48 14.40 6.23 4.62
CA ILE A 48 13.75 7.48 4.19
C ILE A 48 13.77 8.56 5.27
N GLY A 49 14.38 8.27 6.43
CA GLY A 49 14.48 9.21 7.56
C GLY A 49 13.17 9.40 8.33
N PHE A 50 12.17 8.54 8.12
CA PHE A 50 10.87 8.64 8.77
C PHE A 50 10.80 7.75 10.00
N GLU A 51 10.99 8.35 11.17
CA GLU A 51 11.05 7.63 12.45
C GLU A 51 9.70 7.10 12.98
N PRO A 52 8.57 7.81 12.85
CA PRO A 52 7.32 7.34 13.44
C PRO A 52 6.85 5.99 12.87
N LEU A 53 6.39 5.12 13.76
CA LEU A 53 5.63 3.94 13.37
C LEU A 53 4.34 4.37 12.66
N HIS A 54 4.04 3.72 11.54
CA HIS A 54 2.91 4.09 10.72
C HIS A 54 2.38 2.93 9.86
N PHE A 55 1.13 3.08 9.43
CA PHE A 55 0.54 2.27 8.37
C PHE A 55 0.32 3.10 7.12
N HIS A 56 0.23 2.45 5.97
CA HIS A 56 -0.27 3.08 4.75
C HIS A 56 -1.74 2.72 4.55
N VAL A 57 -2.51 3.63 3.96
CA VAL A 57 -3.92 3.39 3.65
C VAL A 57 -4.02 2.52 2.40
N ASP A 58 -4.87 1.49 2.42
CA ASP A 58 -5.21 0.73 1.21
C ASP A 58 -6.36 1.41 0.46
N LEU A 59 -6.03 2.15 -0.59
CA LEU A 59 -7.00 2.91 -1.38
C LEU A 59 -8.12 2.05 -1.96
N ARG A 60 -7.81 0.79 -2.31
CA ARG A 60 -8.76 -0.16 -2.90
C ARG A 60 -10.00 -0.35 -2.03
N PHE A 61 -9.88 -0.12 -0.72
CA PHE A 61 -10.93 -0.41 0.26
C PHE A 61 -11.50 0.82 0.96
N LEU A 62 -11.13 2.04 0.53
CA LEU A 62 -11.76 3.25 1.05
C LEU A 62 -13.23 3.33 0.65
N THR A 63 -14.07 3.78 1.58
CA THR A 63 -15.44 4.20 1.23
C THR A 63 -15.39 5.49 0.40
N ALA A 64 -16.46 5.79 -0.37
CA ALA A 64 -16.54 7.04 -1.12
C ALA A 64 -16.39 8.28 -0.21
N ARG A 65 -16.91 8.21 1.02
CA ARG A 65 -16.74 9.26 2.04
C ARG A 65 -15.29 9.41 2.47
N GLN A 66 -14.59 8.30 2.74
CA GLN A 66 -13.17 8.33 3.11
C GLN A 66 -12.30 8.83 1.96
N ALA A 67 -12.53 8.36 0.73
CA ALA A 67 -11.79 8.83 -0.44
C ALA A 67 -11.94 10.35 -0.62
N LYS A 68 -13.18 10.86 -0.58
CA LYS A 68 -13.44 12.32 -0.63
C LYS A 68 -12.77 13.07 0.51
N GLN A 69 -12.82 12.52 1.73
CA GLN A 69 -12.17 13.13 2.89
C GLN A 69 -10.66 13.25 2.68
N VAL A 70 -10.01 12.15 2.29
CA VAL A 70 -8.57 12.09 2.09
C VAL A 70 -8.11 13.05 0.98
N SER A 71 -8.85 13.11 -0.13
CA SER A 71 -8.60 14.11 -1.20
C SER A 71 -8.67 15.56 -0.72
N ASN A 72 -9.48 15.85 0.31
CA ASN A 72 -9.66 17.22 0.82
C ASN A 72 -8.61 17.61 1.87
N CYS A 73 -7.91 16.66 2.49
CA CYS A 73 -6.94 16.96 3.55
C CYS A 73 -5.56 17.31 3.04
N TYR A 74 -5.21 16.80 1.87
CA TYR A 74 -3.86 16.87 1.32
C TYR A 74 -3.91 17.53 -0.04
N TRP A 75 -3.06 18.53 -0.24
CA TRP A 75 -2.92 19.23 -1.50
C TRP A 75 -1.70 18.70 -2.26
N PRO A 76 -1.78 18.43 -3.59
CA PRO A 76 -2.95 18.52 -4.46
C PRO A 76 -3.68 17.19 -4.74
N GLY A 77 -5.00 17.16 -4.50
CA GLY A 77 -6.00 16.88 -5.55
C GLY A 77 -6.62 15.49 -5.70
N SER A 78 -5.99 14.40 -5.22
CA SER A 78 -6.56 13.06 -5.36
C SER A 78 -6.35 12.18 -4.14
N ALA A 79 -7.23 11.19 -3.97
CA ALA A 79 -7.08 10.21 -2.89
C ALA A 79 -5.78 9.40 -3.06
N GLU A 80 -5.40 9.09 -4.31
CA GLU A 80 -4.15 8.40 -4.65
C GLU A 80 -2.91 9.17 -4.18
N ALA A 81 -2.81 10.45 -4.56
CA ALA A 81 -1.70 11.30 -4.16
C ALA A 81 -1.64 11.45 -2.62
N ALA A 82 -2.80 11.61 -1.99
CA ALA A 82 -2.90 11.77 -0.55
C ALA A 82 -2.50 10.51 0.23
N VAL A 83 -3.02 9.31 -0.13
CA VAL A 83 -2.61 8.06 0.56
C VAL A 83 -1.15 7.70 0.31
N THR A 84 -0.60 8.13 -0.82
CA THR A 84 0.80 7.93 -1.21
C THR A 84 1.74 8.83 -0.39
N ALA A 85 1.33 10.09 -0.15
CA ALA A 85 2.17 11.08 0.51
C ALA A 85 2.04 11.08 2.03
N ALA A 86 0.89 10.62 2.57
CA ALA A 86 0.57 10.78 3.97
C ALA A 86 0.16 9.46 4.61
N PRO A 87 1.08 8.76 5.30
CA PRO A 87 0.73 7.56 6.04
C PRO A 87 -0.18 7.89 7.24
N LEU A 88 -0.76 6.84 7.83
CA LEU A 88 -1.48 6.90 9.08
C LEU A 88 -0.48 7.08 10.24
N ASN A 89 -0.21 8.33 10.61
CA ASN A 89 0.57 8.69 11.81
C ASN A 89 0.27 10.13 12.28
N TYR A 90 -1.01 10.50 12.23
CA TYR A 90 -1.47 11.88 12.34
C TYR A 90 -0.94 12.61 13.59
N ARG A 91 -0.17 13.70 13.38
CA ARG A 91 0.39 14.56 14.43
C ARG A 91 1.18 13.80 15.52
N GLY A 92 1.90 12.75 15.13
CA GLY A 92 2.71 11.96 16.08
C GLY A 92 1.88 11.11 17.05
N ARG A 93 0.58 10.94 16.78
CA ARG A 93 -0.25 10.00 17.55
C ARG A 93 0.23 8.57 17.30
N GLU A 94 0.30 7.81 18.38
CA GLU A 94 0.57 6.38 18.30
C GLU A 94 -0.53 5.68 17.51
N VAL A 95 -0.13 4.83 16.58
CA VAL A 95 -1.02 3.95 15.85
C VAL A 95 -1.21 2.63 16.60
N PRO A 96 -2.38 1.98 16.51
CA PRO A 96 -2.57 0.64 17.05
C PRO A 96 -1.52 -0.34 16.53
N LEU A 97 -0.96 -1.19 17.38
CA LEU A 97 0.11 -2.11 16.96
C LEU A 97 -0.36 -3.23 16.02
N LYS A 98 -1.68 -3.53 16.04
CA LYS A 98 -2.25 -4.65 15.29
C LYS A 98 -3.55 -4.20 14.61
N PRO A 99 -3.68 -4.38 13.28
CA PRO A 99 -4.96 -4.22 12.61
C PRO A 99 -5.89 -5.38 12.96
N TYR A 100 -7.18 -5.10 12.97
CA TYR A 100 -8.22 -6.14 13.01
C TYR A 100 -8.75 -6.40 11.59
N LEU A 101 -9.45 -7.51 11.42
CA LEU A 101 -10.01 -7.88 10.12
C LEU A 101 -11.44 -7.36 9.99
N ALA A 102 -11.74 -6.69 8.87
CA ALA A 102 -13.08 -6.19 8.59
C ALA A 102 -13.49 -6.40 7.14
N LYS A 103 -14.80 -6.55 6.93
CA LYS A 103 -15.40 -6.60 5.60
C LYS A 103 -15.31 -5.22 4.93
N ARG A 104 -14.73 -5.18 3.72
CA ARG A 104 -14.67 -3.98 2.86
C ARG A 104 -15.01 -4.33 1.42
N ARG A 105 -15.60 -3.37 0.71
CA ARG A 105 -15.86 -3.48 -0.73
C ARG A 105 -14.66 -2.90 -1.47
N CYS A 106 -14.07 -3.67 -2.38
CA CYS A 106 -13.07 -3.18 -3.32
C CYS A 106 -13.71 -2.12 -4.22
N ARG A 107 -13.08 -0.96 -4.37
CA ARG A 107 -13.56 0.18 -5.18
C ARG A 107 -12.74 0.38 -6.43
N VAL A 108 -11.43 0.16 -6.32
CA VAL A 108 -10.46 0.21 -7.42
C VAL A 108 -9.58 -1.04 -7.31
N ASP A 109 -9.08 -1.56 -8.43
CA ASP A 109 -8.26 -2.77 -8.47
C ASP A 109 -6.80 -2.51 -8.02
N GLY A 110 -6.34 -1.26 -8.18
CA GLY A 110 -5.05 -0.75 -7.72
C GLY A 110 -4.97 0.76 -7.91
N TRP A 111 -3.77 1.30 -7.71
CA TRP A 111 -3.41 2.67 -8.06
C TRP A 111 -1.92 2.75 -8.33
N ASN A 112 -1.51 3.78 -9.05
CA ASN A 112 -0.10 4.04 -9.31
C ASN A 112 0.47 4.91 -8.19
N TYR A 113 1.64 4.53 -7.69
CA TYR A 113 2.44 5.41 -6.85
C TYR A 113 2.90 6.60 -7.70
N SER A 114 2.27 7.76 -7.50
CA SER A 114 2.51 8.97 -8.30
C SER A 114 2.68 10.18 -7.39
N PRO A 115 3.86 10.36 -6.77
CA PRO A 115 4.15 11.57 -6.02
C PRO A 115 4.30 12.75 -6.99
N PRO A 116 3.99 13.99 -6.55
CA PRO A 116 4.05 15.18 -7.42
C PRO A 116 5.47 15.47 -7.94
N THR A 117 6.50 15.03 -7.21
CA THR A 117 7.90 15.11 -7.59
C THR A 117 8.61 13.83 -7.16
N ARG A 118 9.64 13.40 -7.89
CA ARG A 118 10.46 12.24 -7.51
C ARG A 118 11.05 12.46 -6.11
N PRO A 119 10.69 11.65 -5.11
CA PRO A 119 11.22 11.82 -3.78
C PRO A 119 12.66 11.35 -3.65
N ARG A 120 13.47 12.02 -2.81
CA ARG A 120 14.89 11.69 -2.59
C ARG A 120 15.13 10.25 -2.12
N TRP A 121 14.16 9.64 -1.44
CA TRP A 121 14.29 8.25 -0.98
C TRP A 121 14.26 7.24 -2.13
N LEU A 122 13.69 7.57 -3.29
CA LEU A 122 13.75 6.68 -4.45
C LEU A 122 15.19 6.50 -4.93
N ASP A 123 16.04 7.53 -4.84
CA ASP A 123 17.46 7.40 -5.17
C ASP A 123 18.21 6.52 -4.15
N ALA A 124 17.77 6.54 -2.88
CA ALA A 124 18.29 5.62 -1.87
C ALA A 124 17.86 4.17 -2.12
N PHE A 125 16.63 3.97 -2.63
CA PHE A 125 16.18 2.66 -3.05
C PHE A 125 16.94 2.14 -4.26
N ASP A 126 17.13 2.96 -5.30
CA ASP A 126 17.86 2.56 -6.49
C ASP A 126 19.29 2.12 -6.15
N ARG A 127 19.98 2.84 -5.25
CA ARG A 127 21.31 2.44 -4.74
C ARG A 127 21.29 1.11 -3.98
N ARG A 128 20.21 0.79 -3.28
CA ARG A 128 20.14 -0.39 -2.40
C ARG A 128 19.60 -1.63 -3.10
N PHE A 129 18.64 -1.46 -3.99
CA PHE A 129 17.88 -2.55 -4.61
C PHE A 129 18.02 -2.60 -6.14
N GLY A 130 18.72 -1.63 -6.74
CA GLY A 130 18.68 -1.38 -8.18
C GLY A 130 17.42 -0.62 -8.60
N GLU A 131 17.39 -0.13 -9.83
CA GLU A 131 16.23 0.59 -10.41
C GLU A 131 14.97 -0.29 -10.50
N VAL A 132 15.16 -1.61 -10.55
CA VAL A 132 14.09 -2.62 -10.50
C VAL A 132 14.55 -3.75 -9.59
N ALA A 133 13.90 -3.88 -8.44
CA ALA A 133 14.24 -4.87 -7.44
C ALA A 133 13.64 -6.25 -7.72
N GLU A 134 14.27 -7.30 -7.22
CA GLU A 134 13.65 -8.63 -7.14
C GLU A 134 12.72 -8.74 -5.92
N PRO A 135 11.55 -9.39 -6.06
CA PRO A 135 10.66 -9.62 -4.94
C PRO A 135 11.23 -10.69 -4.00
N ARG A 136 10.83 -10.63 -2.73
CA ARG A 136 10.95 -11.79 -1.85
C ARG A 136 9.84 -12.77 -2.20
N ARG A 137 10.23 -13.93 -2.74
CA ARG A 137 9.31 -15.01 -3.09
C ARG A 137 9.05 -15.89 -1.87
N LEU A 138 7.79 -16.13 -1.55
CA LEU A 138 7.39 -17.09 -0.52
C LEU A 138 6.97 -18.42 -1.17
N ALA A 139 7.05 -19.50 -0.39
CA ALA A 139 6.68 -20.85 -0.84
C ALA A 139 5.20 -20.97 -1.28
N ASP A 140 4.34 -20.06 -0.81
CA ASP A 140 2.91 -20.01 -1.16
C ASP A 140 2.60 -19.14 -2.40
N GLY A 141 3.64 -18.78 -3.16
CA GLY A 141 3.56 -18.00 -4.40
C GLY A 141 3.48 -16.48 -4.20
N ARG A 142 3.48 -15.98 -2.96
CA ARG A 142 3.46 -14.52 -2.72
C ARG A 142 4.76 -13.86 -3.14
N LEU A 143 4.62 -12.67 -3.70
CA LEU A 143 5.70 -11.78 -4.12
C LEU A 143 5.69 -10.57 -3.20
N LEU A 144 6.63 -10.52 -2.26
CA LEU A 144 6.69 -9.43 -1.30
C LEU A 144 7.71 -8.38 -1.73
N CYS A 145 7.35 -7.11 -1.58
CA CYS A 145 8.27 -5.99 -1.73
C CYS A 145 9.49 -6.20 -0.80
N PRO A 146 10.74 -6.13 -1.30
CA PRO A 146 11.92 -6.41 -0.48
C PRO A 146 12.18 -5.34 0.60
N HIS A 147 11.55 -4.16 0.48
CA HIS A 147 11.63 -3.08 1.46
C HIS A 147 10.81 -3.38 2.73
N ARG A 148 9.48 -3.33 2.65
CA ARG A 148 8.57 -3.50 3.81
C ARG A 148 7.61 -4.67 3.70
N LYS A 149 7.94 -5.67 2.87
CA LYS A 149 7.21 -6.95 2.76
C LYS A 149 5.72 -6.78 2.41
N VAL A 150 5.36 -5.71 1.71
CA VAL A 150 4.03 -5.52 1.13
C VAL A 150 3.77 -6.65 0.15
N ASP A 151 2.59 -7.25 0.20
CA ASP A 151 2.20 -8.28 -0.75
C ASP A 151 1.82 -7.67 -2.10
N LEU A 152 2.74 -7.79 -3.06
CA LEU A 152 2.60 -7.25 -4.41
C LEU A 152 1.83 -8.21 -5.34
N SER A 153 1.56 -9.45 -4.93
CA SER A 153 0.77 -10.40 -5.73
C SER A 153 -0.69 -9.96 -5.92
N SER A 154 -1.15 -9.01 -5.11
CA SER A 154 -2.48 -8.40 -5.24
C SER A 154 -2.51 -7.13 -6.09
N PHE A 155 -1.42 -6.81 -6.80
CA PHE A 155 -1.29 -5.66 -7.69
C PHE A 155 -1.00 -6.12 -9.11
N ARG A 156 -1.54 -5.39 -10.09
CA ARG A 156 -1.32 -5.68 -11.51
C ARG A 156 0.06 -5.18 -11.92
N PRO A 157 0.94 -6.03 -12.46
CA PRO A 157 2.18 -5.57 -13.08
C PRO A 157 1.89 -4.75 -14.35
N ASP A 158 2.81 -3.85 -14.70
CA ASP A 158 2.81 -3.16 -16.00
C ASP A 158 3.22 -4.10 -17.16
N ALA A 159 3.36 -3.54 -18.35
CA ALA A 159 3.73 -4.30 -19.56
C ALA A 159 5.10 -5.00 -19.46
N ASP A 160 6.00 -4.50 -18.62
CA ASP A 160 7.34 -5.06 -18.39
C ASP A 160 7.34 -6.06 -17.21
N GLY A 161 6.17 -6.36 -16.65
CA GLY A 161 6.05 -7.22 -15.49
C GLY A 161 6.50 -6.54 -14.19
N ILE A 162 6.49 -5.20 -14.11
CA ILE A 162 6.93 -4.47 -12.94
C ILE A 162 5.70 -3.96 -12.16
N VAL A 163 5.73 -4.13 -10.83
CA VAL A 163 4.83 -3.45 -9.91
C VAL A 163 5.60 -2.33 -9.23
N THR A 164 5.10 -1.11 -9.35
CA THR A 164 5.59 0.00 -8.51
C THR A 164 4.92 -0.10 -7.15
N CYS A 165 5.70 -0.37 -6.11
CA CYS A 165 5.18 -0.63 -4.77
C CYS A 165 4.38 0.59 -4.26
N PRO A 166 3.10 0.40 -3.91
CA PRO A 166 2.20 1.50 -3.52
C PRO A 166 2.56 2.20 -2.20
N LEU A 167 3.44 1.62 -1.37
CA LEU A 167 3.90 2.27 -0.13
C LEU A 167 4.86 3.42 -0.43
N HIS A 168 5.96 3.12 -1.11
CA HIS A 168 7.10 4.05 -1.21
C HIS A 168 7.69 4.15 -2.62
N GLY A 169 7.06 3.54 -3.62
CA GLY A 169 7.43 3.68 -5.03
C GLY A 169 8.57 2.77 -5.51
N LEU A 170 9.04 1.83 -4.70
CA LEU A 170 10.04 0.85 -5.14
C LEU A 170 9.48 0.01 -6.28
N ARG A 171 10.16 0.00 -7.44
CA ARG A 171 9.81 -0.85 -8.58
C ARG A 171 10.28 -2.28 -8.33
N VAL A 172 9.41 -3.25 -8.54
CA VAL A 172 9.68 -4.67 -8.25
C VAL A 172 9.19 -5.54 -9.39
N ARG A 173 10.02 -6.50 -9.83
CA ARG A 173 9.67 -7.46 -10.89
C ARG A 173 8.69 -8.51 -10.37
N CYS A 174 7.43 -8.42 -10.79
CA CYS A 174 6.36 -9.31 -10.33
C CYS A 174 5.67 -10.11 -11.47
N GLY A 175 5.93 -9.76 -12.72
CA GLY A 175 5.50 -10.45 -13.93
C GLY A 175 6.68 -10.71 -14.86
N GLY A 176 6.45 -11.52 -15.90
CA GLY A 176 7.48 -12.02 -16.79
C GLY A 176 7.86 -13.47 -16.45
N SER A 177 7.95 -14.31 -17.47
CA SER A 177 8.42 -15.68 -17.36
C SER A 177 9.78 -15.69 -16.69
N ILE A 178 9.90 -16.50 -15.64
CA ILE A 178 11.15 -17.22 -15.42
C ILE A 178 11.28 -18.04 -16.70
N ASN A 179 12.01 -17.57 -17.69
CA ASN A 179 12.50 -18.49 -18.71
C ASN A 179 13.42 -19.45 -17.94
N ASP A 180 13.12 -20.73 -18.11
CA ASP A 180 13.78 -21.89 -17.50
C ASP A 180 15.32 -21.82 -17.57
#